data_AF-A0A0P7YII3-F1
#
_entry.id   AF-A0A0P7YII3-F1
#
_cell.length_a   1.000
_cell.length_b   1.000
_cell.length_c   1.000
_cell.angle_alpha   90.00
_cell.angle_beta   90.00
_cell.angle_gamma   90.00
#
_symmetry.space_group_name_H-M   'P 1'
#
loop_
_entity.id
_entity.type
_entity.pdbx_description
1 polymer ?
#
loop_
_entity_poly.entity_id
_entity_poly.type
_entity_poly.pdbx_seq_one_letter_code
_entity_poly.pdbx_strand_id
1 'polypeptide(L)'
;MHVDKAKKRIAKQVKKGFHGYPLVSLEYFGKTPGSATEVVISFIEEEGADPQKQTVVSGGDAREDETIQSTLLKIIERVGAKTVTEVDGISTLDKN
;
A
#
# COMPACT_ATOMS: atom_id res chain seq x y z
N MET A 1 12.23 -9.57 7.32
CA MET A 1 11.13 -10.54 7.12
C MET A 1 11.01 -10.71 5.62
N HIS A 2 11.19 -11.90 5.04
CA HIS A 2 11.30 -12.05 3.58
C HIS A 2 10.17 -11.35 2.80
N VAL A 3 10.51 -10.65 1.72
CA VAL A 3 9.60 -9.82 0.92
C VAL A 3 8.33 -10.58 0.47
N ASP A 4 8.49 -11.81 -0.04
CA ASP A 4 7.36 -12.67 -0.45
C ASP A 4 6.37 -12.95 0.68
N LYS A 5 6.87 -13.06 1.92
CA LYS A 5 6.01 -13.29 3.09
C LYS A 5 5.19 -12.05 3.42
N ALA A 6 5.76 -10.85 3.26
CA ALA A 6 5.04 -9.60 3.41
C ALA A 6 3.97 -9.45 2.34
N LYS A 7 4.34 -9.58 1.06
CA LYS A 7 3.41 -9.53 -0.09
C LYS A 7 2.25 -10.51 0.08
N LYS A 8 2.53 -11.76 0.45
CA LYS A 8 1.50 -12.78 0.69
C LYS A 8 0.54 -12.40 1.83
N ARG A 9 1.02 -11.74 2.88
CA ARG A 9 0.17 -11.28 4.00
C ARG A 9 -0.69 -10.10 3.61
N ILE A 10 -0.13 -9.12 2.90
CA ILE A 10 -0.86 -7.96 2.37
C ILE A 10 -1.96 -8.44 1.40
N ALA A 11 -1.61 -9.28 0.42
CA ALA A 11 -2.57 -9.85 -0.52
C ALA A 11 -3.70 -10.64 0.18
N LYS A 12 -3.42 -11.29 1.30
CA LYS A 12 -4.45 -11.94 2.12
C LYS A 12 -5.40 -10.94 2.79
N GLN A 13 -4.91 -9.78 3.22
CA GLN A 13 -5.77 -8.73 3.77
C GLN A 13 -6.63 -8.11 2.67
N VAL A 14 -6.05 -7.79 1.51
CA VAL A 14 -6.78 -7.27 0.35
C VAL A 14 -7.91 -8.22 -0.07
N LYS A 15 -7.65 -9.52 -0.14
CA LYS A 15 -8.65 -10.54 -0.50
C LYS A 15 -9.83 -10.65 0.46
N LYS A 16 -9.74 -10.12 1.69
CA LYS A 16 -10.90 -10.10 2.58
C LYS A 16 -11.97 -9.14 2.06
N GLY A 17 -11.59 -8.08 1.35
CA GLY A 17 -12.51 -7.03 0.93
C GLY A 17 -12.93 -6.12 2.08
N PHE A 18 -13.97 -5.33 1.85
CA PHE A 18 -14.39 -4.25 2.75
C PHE A 18 -15.10 -4.77 4.00
N HIS A 19 -14.58 -4.38 5.17
CA HIS A 19 -15.11 -4.71 6.50
C HIS A 19 -15.22 -3.46 7.40
N GLY A 20 -15.38 -2.29 6.80
CA GLY A 20 -15.45 -1.01 7.51
C GLY A 20 -14.08 -0.39 7.80
N TYR A 21 -14.08 0.57 8.72
CA TYR A 21 -12.91 1.38 9.06
C TYR A 21 -12.28 0.96 10.41
N PRO A 22 -10.96 1.13 10.61
CA PRO A 22 -10.05 1.89 9.75
C PRO A 22 -9.71 1.20 8.43
N LEU A 23 -9.60 1.98 7.36
CA LEU A 23 -9.26 1.53 6.01
C LEU A 23 -7.85 1.98 5.64
N VAL A 24 -7.05 1.05 5.12
CA VAL A 24 -5.77 1.35 4.48
C VAL A 24 -5.89 1.06 2.98
N SER A 25 -5.46 1.99 2.14
CA SER A 25 -5.27 1.74 0.70
C SER A 25 -3.81 1.90 0.30
N LEU A 26 -3.39 1.06 -0.65
CA LEU A 26 -2.07 1.09 -1.25
C LEU A 26 -2.21 1.40 -2.73
N GLU A 27 -1.47 2.37 -3.22
CA GLU A 27 -1.38 2.68 -4.65
C GLU A 27 0.09 2.83 -5.06
N TYR A 28 0.50 2.09 -6.08
CA TYR A 28 1.86 2.08 -6.56
C TYR A 28 2.01 3.01 -7.77
N PHE A 29 3.09 3.76 -7.79
CA PHE A 29 3.38 4.74 -8.83
C PHE A 29 4.77 4.53 -9.42
N GLY A 30 4.92 4.85 -10.70
CA GLY A 30 6.20 4.69 -11.40
C GLY A 30 6.27 5.45 -12.71
N LYS A 31 7.46 5.52 -13.29
CA LYS A 31 7.65 6.06 -14.66
C LYS A 31 7.17 5.10 -15.73
N THR A 32 7.09 3.81 -15.42
CA THR A 32 6.63 2.77 -16.33
C THR A 32 5.71 1.82 -15.58
N PRO A 33 4.80 1.11 -16.28
CA PRO A 33 3.94 0.10 -15.67
C PRO A 33 4.70 -1.12 -15.11
N GLY A 34 6.00 -1.23 -15.38
CA GLY A 34 6.83 -2.36 -14.98
C GLY A 34 7.60 -2.18 -13.69
N SER A 35 7.72 -0.95 -13.17
CA SER A 35 8.50 -0.67 -11.96
C SER A 35 7.87 0.45 -11.14
N ALA A 36 7.43 0.12 -9.93
CA ALA A 36 6.86 1.07 -8.99
C ALA A 36 7.99 1.75 -8.22
N THR A 37 8.30 3.01 -8.54
CA THR A 37 9.31 3.78 -7.78
C THR A 37 8.73 4.41 -6.53
N GLU A 38 7.40 4.41 -6.35
CA GLU A 38 6.73 5.01 -5.21
C GLU A 38 5.52 4.19 -4.80
N VAL A 39 5.14 4.28 -3.52
CA VAL A 39 3.87 3.79 -3.00
C VAL A 39 3.25 4.86 -2.12
N VAL A 40 1.97 5.16 -2.37
CA VAL A 40 1.15 6.02 -1.52
C VAL A 40 0.30 5.14 -0.64
N ILE A 41 0.36 5.40 0.66
CA ILE A 41 -0.42 4.75 1.70
C ILE A 41 -1.48 5.74 2.13
N SER A 42 -2.75 5.42 1.95
CA SER A 42 -3.87 6.22 2.45
C SER A 42 -4.49 5.53 3.66
N PHE A 43 -4.73 6.29 4.72
CA PHE A 43 -5.42 5.85 5.92
C PHE A 43 -6.69 6.68 6.12
N ILE A 44 -7.82 6.00 6.35
CA ILE A 44 -9.10 6.61 6.66
C ILE A 44 -9.60 5.99 7.97
N GLU A 45 -9.77 6.81 9.00
CA GLU A 45 -10.11 6.36 10.36
C GLU A 45 -11.56 5.91 10.49
N GLU A 46 -12.48 6.67 9.89
CA GLU A 46 -13.92 6.42 9.90
C GLU A 46 -14.60 6.91 8.62
N GLU A 47 -15.86 6.53 8.44
CA GLU A 47 -16.62 6.90 7.24
C GLU A 47 -16.76 8.42 7.12
N GLY A 48 -16.42 8.95 5.94
CA GLY A 48 -16.49 10.39 5.68
C GLY A 48 -15.30 11.20 6.22
N ALA A 49 -14.35 10.58 6.92
CA ALA A 49 -13.13 11.25 7.35
C ALA A 49 -12.18 11.52 6.17
N ASP A 50 -11.42 12.61 6.27
CA ASP A 50 -10.40 12.94 5.28
C ASP A 50 -9.24 11.93 5.31
N PRO A 51 -8.75 11.48 4.13
CA PRO A 51 -7.65 10.54 4.06
C PRO A 51 -6.32 11.16 4.48
N GLN A 52 -5.62 10.49 5.39
CA GLN A 52 -4.22 10.77 5.70
C GLN A 52 -3.32 10.00 4.74
N LYS A 53 -2.45 10.70 4.01
CA LYS A 53 -1.58 10.09 3.00
C LYS A 53 -0.10 10.15 3.41
N GLN A 54 0.61 9.05 3.17
CA GLN A 54 2.05 8.99 3.29
C GLN A 54 2.66 8.37 2.03
N THR A 55 3.63 9.05 1.45
CA THR A 55 4.36 8.56 0.27
C THR A 55 5.70 7.96 0.70
N VAL A 56 6.03 6.79 0.15
CA VAL A 56 7.34 6.16 0.28
C VAL A 56 7.95 6.01 -1.10
N VAL A 57 9.16 6.56 -1.27
CA VAL A 57 9.94 6.46 -2.51
C VAL A 57 10.91 5.30 -2.39
N SER A 58 11.06 4.54 -3.47
CA SER A 58 12.04 3.46 -3.63
C SER A 58 13.11 3.84 -4.65
N GLY A 59 14.34 3.38 -4.43
CA GLY A 59 15.40 3.41 -5.44
C GLY A 59 15.25 2.36 -6.54
N GLY A 60 14.29 1.43 -6.39
CA GLY A 60 13.98 0.36 -7.34
C GLY A 60 12.47 0.13 -7.41
N ASP A 61 12.05 -1.14 -7.51
CA ASP A 61 10.63 -1.50 -7.42
C ASP A 61 10.20 -1.65 -5.95
N ALA A 62 9.34 -0.76 -5.47
CA ALA A 62 8.79 -0.74 -4.12
C ALA A 62 8.03 -2.04 -3.77
N ARG A 63 7.54 -2.78 -4.77
CA ARG A 63 6.88 -4.08 -4.59
C ARG A 63 7.86 -5.21 -4.26
N GLU A 64 9.14 -5.03 -4.60
CA GLU A 64 10.22 -5.99 -4.36
C GLU A 64 11.17 -5.56 -3.24
N ASP A 65 11.00 -4.36 -2.67
CA ASP A 65 11.80 -3.88 -1.54
C ASP A 65 11.29 -4.48 -0.22
N GLU A 66 12.13 -5.31 0.43
CA GLU A 66 11.80 -5.98 1.69
C GLU A 66 11.45 -4.99 2.82
N THR A 67 12.16 -3.86 2.87
CA THR A 67 11.96 -2.86 3.93
C THR A 67 10.64 -2.14 3.74
N ILE A 68 10.30 -1.77 2.50
CA ILE A 68 9.02 -1.15 2.17
C ILE A 68 7.89 -2.13 2.48
N GLN A 69 7.93 -3.35 1.95
CA GLN A 69 6.86 -4.34 2.15
C GLN A 69 6.66 -4.70 3.63
N SER A 70 7.75 -4.83 4.39
CA SER A 70 7.68 -5.04 5.84
C SER A 70 7.08 -3.85 6.58
N THR A 71 7.35 -2.61 6.12
CA THR A 71 6.81 -1.39 6.72
C THR A 71 5.32 -1.25 6.43
N LEU A 72 4.88 -1.51 5.20
CA LEU A 72 3.46 -1.53 4.83
C LEU A 72 2.67 -2.50 5.71
N LEU A 73 3.16 -3.73 5.88
CA LEU A 73 2.51 -4.71 6.74
C LEU A 73 2.42 -4.23 8.20
N LYS A 74 3.50 -3.65 8.74
CA LYS A 74 3.52 -3.13 10.11
C LYS A 74 2.54 -1.96 10.29
N ILE A 75 2.37 -1.10 9.30
CA ILE A 75 1.39 -0.01 9.33
C ILE A 75 -0.02 -0.61 9.42
N ILE A 76 -0.36 -1.54 8.50
CA ILE A 76 -1.65 -2.24 8.49
C ILE A 76 -1.95 -2.89 9.84
N GLU A 77 -0.98 -3.59 10.42
CA GLU A 77 -1.11 -4.26 11.72
C GLU A 77 -1.23 -3.25 12.88
N ARG A 78 -0.44 -2.17 12.86
CA ARG A 78 -0.43 -1.14 13.91
C ARG A 78 -1.73 -0.36 14.00
N VAL A 79 -2.33 -0.01 12.87
CA VAL A 79 -3.59 0.76 12.83
C VAL A 79 -4.81 -0.14 13.02
N GLY A 80 -4.63 -1.46 13.14
CA GLY A 80 -5.73 -2.41 13.27
C GLY A 80 -6.71 -2.34 12.09
N ALA A 81 -6.18 -2.18 10.87
CA ALA A 81 -7.01 -1.95 9.68
C ALA A 81 -8.07 -3.06 9.54
N LYS A 82 -9.34 -2.67 9.48
CA LYS A 82 -10.44 -3.59 9.17
C LYS A 82 -10.50 -3.88 7.69
N THR A 83 -10.18 -2.88 6.88
CA THR A 83 -10.13 -2.99 5.43
C THR A 83 -8.74 -2.65 4.91
N VAL A 84 -8.23 -3.47 4.01
CA VAL A 84 -7.04 -3.16 3.21
C VAL A 84 -7.44 -3.25 1.74
N THR A 85 -7.08 -2.24 0.95
CA THR A 85 -7.27 -2.22 -0.50
C THR A 85 -5.95 -1.94 -1.20
N GLU A 86 -5.83 -2.40 -2.43
CA GLU A 86 -4.67 -2.17 -3.29
C GLU A 86 -5.18 -1.86 -4.68
N VAL A 87 -4.73 -0.73 -5.25
CA VAL A 87 -5.02 -0.38 -6.65
C VAL A 87 -4.20 -1.31 -7.53
N ASP A 88 -4.86 -1.95 -8.49
CA ASP A 88 -4.19 -2.88 -9.39
C ASP A 88 -3.25 -2.15 -10.35
N GLY A 89 -2.07 -2.74 -10.58
CA GLY A 89 -1.05 -2.19 -11.47
C GLY A 89 -0.20 -1.07 -10.87
N ILE A 90 0.39 -0.26 -11.74
CA ILE A 90 1.25 0.87 -11.40
C ILE A 90 0.75 2.10 -12.15
N SER A 91 0.34 3.12 -11.42
CA SER A 91 -0.07 4.41 -11.96
C SER A 91 1.15 5.19 -12.47
N THR A 92 1.07 5.78 -13.67
CA THR A 92 2.17 6.58 -14.21
C THR A 92 2.25 7.94 -13.53
N LEU A 93 3.44 8.30 -13.04
CA LEU A 93 3.70 9.66 -12.57
C LEU A 93 3.85 10.57 -13.79
N ASP A 94 2.77 11.27 -14.16
CA ASP A 94 2.85 12.32 -15.15
C ASP A 94 3.73 13.45 -14.61
N LYS A 95 4.85 13.68 -15.29
CA LYS A 95 5.69 14.86 -15.04
C LYS A 95 4.97 16.05 -15.64
N ASN A 96 4.32 16.84 -14.79
CA ASN A 96 3.95 18.20 -15.15
C ASN A 96 5.19 19.09 -15.20
#